data_AF-A0A507BJ91-F1
#
_entry.id   AF-A0A507BJ91-F1
#
_cell.length_a   1.000
_cell.length_b   1.000
_cell.length_c   1.000
_cell.angle_alpha   90.00
_cell.angle_beta   90.00
_cell.angle_gamma   90.00
#
_symmetry.space_group_name_H-M   'P 1'
#
loop_
_entity.id
_entity.type
_entity.pdbx_description
1 polymer ?
#
loop_
_entity_poly.entity_id
_entity_poly.type
_entity_poly.pdbx_seq_one_letter_code
_entity_poly.pdbx_strand_id
1 'polypeptide(L)'
;MPVPFETLIPYGIMIAMFGVSGAGLAKIKHMQSGGKRSRHSVDQWDRQMMDRDRRLTGYLRGQTDNTAAPAGFELNNPWRVEKRFS
;
A
#
# COMPACT_ATOMS: atom_id res chain seq x y z
N MET A 1 -45.35 12.06 13.21
CA MET A 1 -44.61 13.19 12.62
C MET A 1 -43.65 12.64 11.58
N PRO A 2 -43.69 13.10 10.31
CA PRO A 2 -42.71 12.70 9.30
C PRO A 2 -41.30 13.14 9.70
N VAL A 3 -40.28 12.41 9.27
CA VAL A 3 -38.87 12.70 9.59
C VAL A 3 -38.46 14.06 8.99
N PRO A 4 -37.83 14.97 9.76
CA PRO A 4 -37.43 16.29 9.26
C PRO A 4 -36.17 16.18 8.37
N PHE A 5 -36.36 15.84 7.09
CA PHE A 5 -35.27 15.54 6.15
C PHE A 5 -34.31 16.72 5.94
N GLU A 6 -34.79 17.96 6.06
CA GLU A 6 -33.97 19.18 5.96
C GLU A 6 -32.85 19.20 7.00
N THR A 7 -33.11 18.67 8.20
CA THR A 7 -32.09 18.54 9.25
C THR A 7 -31.06 17.44 8.94
N LEU A 8 -31.39 16.50 8.07
CA LEU A 8 -30.54 15.38 7.67
C LEU A 8 -29.68 15.70 6.44
N ILE A 9 -30.03 16.71 5.63
CA ILE A 9 -29.28 17.11 4.44
C ILE A 9 -27.79 17.38 4.76
N PRO A 10 -27.44 18.17 5.80
CA PRO A 10 -26.03 18.41 6.13
C PRO A 10 -25.27 17.12 6.47
N TYR A 11 -25.91 16.20 7.20
CA TYR A 11 -25.32 14.91 7.53
C TYR A 11 -25.16 14.01 6.30
N GLY A 12 -26.13 14.02 5.38
CA GLY A 12 -26.04 13.32 4.10
C GLY A 12 -24.88 13.81 3.25
N ILE A 13 -24.68 15.13 3.18
CA ILE A 13 -23.52 15.74 2.48
C ILE A 13 -22.22 15.29 3.13
N MET A 14 -22.10 15.35 4.46
CA MET A 14 -20.89 14.90 5.17
C MET A 14 -20.59 13.43 4.88
N ILE A 15 -21.58 12.54 4.99
CA ILE A 15 -21.43 11.11 4.70
C ILE A 15 -21.00 10.89 3.25
N ALA A 16 -21.60 11.60 2.29
CA ALA A 16 -21.25 11.50 0.88
C ALA A 16 -19.80 11.93 0.63
N MET A 17 -19.36 13.06 1.20
CA MET A 17 -17.99 13.55 1.07
C MET A 17 -16.99 12.55 1.66
N PHE A 18 -17.21 12.09 2.90
CA PHE A 18 -16.33 11.08 3.51
C PHE A 18 -16.35 9.75 2.77
N GLY A 19 -17.51 9.33 2.25
CA GLY A 19 -17.66 8.12 1.46
C GLY A 19 -16.88 8.18 0.16
N VAL A 20 -17.00 9.28 -0.60
CA VAL A 20 -16.27 9.49 -1.86
C VAL A 20 -14.77 9.55 -1.61
N SER A 21 -14.33 10.32 -0.60
CA SER A 21 -12.90 10.39 -0.25
C SER A 21 -12.34 9.04 0.19
N GLY A 22 -13.05 8.31 1.05
CA GLY A 22 -12.64 7.00 1.55
C GLY A 22 -12.53 5.96 0.42
N ALA A 23 -13.55 5.87 -0.44
CA ALA A 23 -13.55 4.98 -1.59
C ALA A 23 -12.47 5.36 -2.60
N GLY A 24 -12.27 6.66 -2.86
CA GLY A 24 -11.22 7.16 -3.74
C GLY A 24 -9.83 6.77 -3.27
N LEU A 25 -9.51 7.02 -2.00
CA LEU A 25 -8.22 6.64 -1.41
C LEU A 25 -8.01 5.13 -1.40
N ALA A 26 -9.05 4.35 -1.09
CA ALA A 26 -8.98 2.89 -1.13
C ALA A 26 -8.65 2.37 -2.53
N LYS A 27 -9.31 2.92 -3.56
CA LYS A 27 -9.06 2.56 -4.97
C LYS A 27 -7.64 2.91 -5.40
N ILE A 28 -7.16 4.11 -5.09
CA ILE A 28 -5.79 4.53 -5.43
C ILE A 28 -4.76 3.60 -4.78
N LYS A 29 -4.90 3.31 -3.47
CA LYS A 29 -4.00 2.39 -2.75
C LYS A 29 -4.02 0.98 -3.34
N HIS A 30 -5.18 0.50 -3.76
CA HIS A 30 -5.33 -0.79 -4.42
C HIS A 30 -4.60 -0.83 -5.78
N MET A 31 -4.72 0.24 -6.57
CA MET A 31 -4.00 0.37 -7.85
C MET A 31 -2.48 0.47 -7.65
N GLN A 32 -2.03 1.28 -6.68
CA GLN A 32 -0.62 1.42 -6.33
C GLN A 32 0.01 0.14 -5.77
N SER A 33 -0.81 -0.79 -5.28
CA SER A 33 -0.38 -2.10 -4.76
C SER A 33 -0.49 -3.22 -5.80
N GLY A 34 -0.72 -2.89 -7.08
CA GLY A 34 -0.78 -3.86 -8.17
C GLY A 34 -2.04 -4.71 -8.10
N GLY A 35 -3.15 -4.13 -7.62
CA GLY A 35 -4.41 -4.85 -7.47
C GLY A 35 -4.53 -5.65 -6.18
N LYS A 36 -3.60 -5.49 -5.24
CA LYS A 36 -3.62 -6.18 -3.93
C LYS A 36 -4.06 -5.23 -2.82
N ARG A 37 -4.57 -5.77 -1.72
CA ARG A 37 -4.86 -4.97 -0.51
C ARG A 37 -3.56 -4.41 0.08
N SER A 38 -3.65 -3.22 0.66
CA SER A 38 -2.52 -2.63 1.37
C SER A 38 -2.23 -3.40 2.66
N ARG A 39 -0.95 -3.67 2.94
CA ARG A 39 -0.51 -4.25 4.21
C ARG A 39 -0.60 -3.20 5.33
N HIS A 40 -0.97 -3.65 6.52
CA HIS A 40 -0.98 -2.88 7.76
C HIS A 40 -0.11 -3.60 8.80
N SER A 41 0.32 -2.89 9.84
CA SER A 41 1.13 -3.46 10.93
C SER A 41 2.46 -4.10 10.46
N VAL A 42 3.10 -3.49 9.46
CA VAL A 42 4.33 -4.00 8.84
C VAL A 42 5.52 -3.85 9.80
N ASP A 43 6.07 -4.99 10.21
CA ASP A 43 7.21 -5.06 11.12
C ASP A 43 8.57 -4.91 10.40
N GLN A 44 9.68 -5.12 11.12
CA GLN A 44 11.01 -5.02 10.54
C GLN A 44 11.34 -6.17 9.59
N TRP A 45 10.81 -7.37 9.83
CA TRP A 45 11.00 -8.54 8.98
C TRP A 45 10.27 -8.36 7.65
N ASP A 46 9.01 -7.94 7.71
CA ASP A 46 8.16 -7.68 6.56
C ASP A 46 8.78 -6.63 5.63
N ARG A 47 9.40 -5.58 6.20
CA ARG A 47 10.12 -4.57 5.39
C ARG A 47 11.28 -5.19 4.62
N GLN A 48 12.08 -6.03 5.27
CA GLN A 48 13.20 -6.71 4.62
C GLN A 48 12.71 -7.69 3.54
N MET A 49 11.62 -8.42 3.80
CA MET A 49 11.02 -9.32 2.81
C MET A 49 10.43 -8.55 1.63
N MET A 50 9.77 -7.41 1.86
CA MET A 50 9.27 -6.56 0.78
C MET A 50 10.40 -5.99 -0.09
N ASP A 51 11.53 -5.61 0.50
CA ASP A 51 12.71 -5.18 -0.25
C ASP A 51 13.35 -6.34 -1.03
N ARG A 52 13.34 -7.56 -0.47
CA ARG A 52 13.73 -8.78 -1.20
C ARG A 52 12.81 -9.03 -2.39
N ASP A 53 11.49 -8.98 -2.19
CA ASP A 53 10.51 -9.22 -3.25
C ASP A 53 10.61 -8.16 -4.36
N ARG A 54 10.88 -6.90 -3.99
CA ARG A 54 11.19 -5.83 -4.93
C ARG A 54 12.45 -6.13 -5.75
N ARG A 55 13.49 -6.70 -5.14
CA ARG A 55 14.72 -7.11 -5.84
C ARG A 55 14.50 -8.31 -6.76
N LEU A 56 13.59 -9.20 -6.42
CA LEU A 56 13.26 -10.36 -7.25
C LEU A 56 12.35 -10.02 -8.43
N THR A 57 11.43 -9.06 -8.26
CA THR A 57 10.35 -8.81 -9.23
C THR A 57 10.39 -7.43 -9.86
N GLY A 58 11.26 -6.54 -9.39
CA GLY A 58 11.30 -5.13 -9.78
C GLY A 58 10.17 -4.27 -9.20
N TYR A 59 9.18 -4.86 -8.52
CA TYR A 59 8.00 -4.17 -8.02
C TYR A 59 7.81 -4.40 -6.52
N LEU A 60 7.53 -3.36 -5.75
CA LEU A 60 7.46 -3.42 -4.28
C LEU A 60 6.40 -4.42 -3.75
N ARG A 61 5.36 -4.72 -4.54
CA ARG A 61 4.29 -5.67 -4.20
C ARG A 61 4.24 -6.86 -5.17
N GLY A 62 5.28 -7.02 -5.99
CA GLY A 62 5.43 -8.15 -6.89
C GLY A 62 5.63 -9.43 -6.09
N GLN A 63 5.07 -10.52 -6.60
CA GLN A 63 5.29 -11.87 -6.07
C GLN A 63 5.68 -12.74 -7.25
N THR A 64 6.60 -13.66 -7.00
CA THR A 64 7.05 -14.66 -7.97
C THR A 64 7.14 -16.01 -7.27
N ASP A 65 6.72 -17.04 -7.98
CA ASP A 65 6.74 -18.45 -7.58
C ASP A 65 7.83 -19.24 -8.33
N ASN A 66 8.66 -18.56 -9.13
CA ASN A 66 9.76 -19.18 -9.86
C ASN A 66 10.75 -19.85 -8.90
N THR A 67 11.09 -21.11 -9.18
CA THR A 67 12.06 -21.89 -8.38
C THR A 67 13.48 -21.31 -8.44
N ALA A 68 13.88 -20.77 -9.60
CA ALA A 68 15.17 -20.12 -9.80
C ALA A 68 15.02 -18.60 -9.80
N ALA A 69 15.94 -17.91 -9.12
CA ALA A 69 15.98 -16.45 -9.11
C ALA A 69 16.38 -15.90 -10.50
N PRO A 70 15.92 -14.70 -10.87
CA PRO A 70 16.34 -14.07 -12.12
C PRO A 70 17.83 -13.73 -12.10
N ALA A 71 18.45 -13.76 -13.29
CA ALA A 71 19.85 -13.37 -13.44
C ALA A 71 20.10 -11.95 -12.93
N GLY A 72 21.21 -11.75 -12.21
CA GLY A 72 21.57 -10.47 -11.61
C GLY A 72 20.98 -10.23 -10.22
N PHE A 73 20.10 -11.11 -9.73
CA PHE A 73 19.72 -11.12 -8.30
C PHE A 73 20.93 -11.36 -7.40
N GLU A 74 21.92 -12.13 -7.86
CA GLU A 74 23.19 -12.31 -7.14
C GLU A 74 23.98 -11.01 -6.91
N LEU A 75 23.80 -10.01 -7.77
CA LEU A 75 24.56 -8.75 -7.73
C LEU A 75 23.75 -7.59 -7.12
N ASN A 76 22.45 -7.75 -6.93
CA ASN A 76 21.56 -6.64 -6.56
C ASN A 76 21.35 -6.46 -5.05
N ASN A 77 22.36 -6.79 -4.24
CA ASN A 77 22.30 -6.69 -2.78
C ASN A 77 22.89 -5.36 -2.27
N PRO A 78 22.09 -4.29 -2.09
CA PRO A 78 22.60 -3.02 -1.59
C PRO A 78 22.83 -3.08 -0.08
N TRP A 79 23.98 -2.58 0.34
CA TRP A 79 24.21 -2.20 1.73
C TRP A 79 23.76 -0.75 1.94
N ARG A 80 22.90 -0.52 2.94
CA ARG A 80 22.46 0.83 3.29
C ARG A 80 23.58 1.51 4.07
N VAL A 81 24.02 2.66 3.58
CA VAL A 81 25.01 3.51 4.27
C VAL A 81 24.27 4.65 4.94
N GLU A 82 24.51 4.84 6.23
CA GLU A 82 23.93 5.93 7.02
C GLU A 82 24.97 7.01 7.30
N LYS A 83 24.51 8.26 7.46
CA LYS A 83 25.37 9.35 7.91
C LYS A 83 25.70 9.15 9.39
N ARG A 84 26.87 9.63 9.83
CA ARG A 84 27.22 9.62 11.26
C ARG A 84 26.15 10.35 12.06
N PHE A 85 25.62 9.71 13.09
CA PHE A 85 24.77 10.35 14.09
C PHE A 85 25.59 11.43 14.81
N SER A 86 25.16 12.68 14.73
CA SER A 86 25.75 13.83 15.44
C SER A 86 24.89 14.24 16.61
#